data_AF-A0A920D8K6-F1
#
_entry.id   AF-A0A920D8K6-F1
#
_cell.length_a   1.000
_cell.length_b   1.000
_cell.length_c   1.000
_cell.angle_alpha   90.00
_cell.angle_beta   90.00
_cell.angle_gamma   90.00
#
_symmetry.space_group_name_H-M   'P 1'
#
loop_
_entity.id
_entity.type
_entity.pdbx_description
1 polymer ?
#
loop_
_entity_poly.entity_id
_entity_poly.type
_entity_poly.pdbx_seq_one_letter_code
_entity_poly.pdbx_strand_id
1 'polypeptide(L)'
;MDSIQFHELFDDFGLVPSYDKPAVKAYCKEQRGKRGVYAMFDQNFQCLYVGCSIDLKGRLDDHLYCNKLKGHQGEVLFVGVRYVEELDVIERKYIRELNPKLNTFRYNY
;
A
#
# COMPACT_ATOMS: atom_id res chain seq x y z
N MET A 1 3.77 -13.10 -13.01
CA MET A 1 2.81 -13.37 -11.93
C MET A 1 1.57 -13.92 -12.60
N ASP A 2 1.27 -15.19 -12.40
CA ASP A 2 -0.03 -15.75 -12.80
C ASP A 2 -1.12 -15.02 -11.99
N SER A 3 -2.20 -14.62 -12.64
CA SER A 3 -3.23 -13.68 -12.13
C SER A 3 -3.96 -14.13 -10.86
N ILE A 4 -3.69 -15.34 -10.37
CA ILE A 4 -4.41 -16.00 -9.28
C ILE A 4 -3.84 -15.65 -7.89
N GLN A 5 -2.62 -15.14 -7.77
CA GLN A 5 -2.01 -14.86 -6.45
C GLN A 5 -2.38 -13.51 -5.84
N PHE A 6 -2.80 -12.53 -6.64
CA PHE A 6 -2.92 -11.14 -6.16
C PHE A 6 -4.11 -10.92 -5.22
N HIS A 7 -5.26 -11.53 -5.51
CA HIS A 7 -6.46 -11.43 -4.67
C HIS A 7 -6.34 -12.20 -3.35
N GLU A 8 -5.46 -13.19 -3.27
CA GLU A 8 -5.20 -13.93 -2.02
C GLU A 8 -4.34 -13.13 -1.04
N LEU A 9 -3.59 -12.15 -1.54
CA LEU A 9 -2.69 -11.33 -0.75
C LEU A 9 -3.41 -10.21 0.00
N PHE A 10 -4.59 -9.75 -0.43
CA PHE A 10 -5.23 -8.58 0.20
C PHE A 10 -6.70 -8.84 0.49
N ASP A 11 -7.17 -8.33 1.62
CA ASP A 11 -8.57 -8.41 2.05
C ASP A 11 -9.41 -7.26 1.46
N ASP A 12 -8.77 -6.15 1.12
CA ASP A 12 -9.41 -4.95 0.56
C ASP A 12 -8.52 -4.31 -0.53
N PHE A 13 -9.18 -3.65 -1.49
CA PHE A 13 -8.54 -2.96 -2.61
C PHE A 13 -9.21 -1.62 -2.89
N GLY A 14 -8.41 -0.56 -2.87
CA GLY A 14 -8.83 0.78 -3.25
C GLY A 14 -8.24 1.21 -4.59
N LEU A 15 -9.09 1.69 -5.50
CA LEU A 15 -8.66 2.46 -6.66
C LEU A 15 -8.40 3.90 -6.18
N VAL A 16 -7.14 4.34 -6.23
CA VAL A 16 -6.68 5.61 -5.63
C VAL A 16 -5.90 6.46 -6.64
N PRO A 17 -6.52 6.88 -7.76
CA PRO A 17 -5.82 7.65 -8.77
C PRO A 17 -5.44 9.02 -8.22
N SER A 18 -4.19 9.42 -8.45
CA SER A 18 -3.61 10.68 -7.95
C SER A 18 -4.39 11.95 -8.33
N TYR A 19 -5.15 11.93 -9.42
CA TYR A 19 -5.98 13.05 -9.88
C TYR A 19 -7.33 13.16 -9.15
N ASP A 20 -7.81 12.12 -8.47
CA ASP A 20 -9.09 12.11 -7.75
C ASP A 20 -8.89 12.19 -6.23
N LYS A 21 -8.44 13.36 -5.78
CA LYS A 21 -8.21 13.60 -4.34
C LYS A 21 -9.44 13.33 -3.47
N PRO A 22 -10.68 13.69 -3.86
CA PRO A 22 -11.88 13.35 -3.09
C PRO A 22 -12.07 11.84 -2.90
N ALA A 23 -11.96 11.04 -3.96
CA ALA A 23 -12.10 9.58 -3.86
C ALA A 23 -11.01 8.96 -2.98
N VAL A 24 -9.75 9.40 -3.15
CA VAL A 24 -8.63 8.94 -2.31
C VAL A 24 -8.88 9.26 -0.83
N LYS A 25 -9.37 10.46 -0.51
CA LYS A 25 -9.71 10.84 0.87
C LYS A 25 -10.86 10.01 1.44
N ALA A 26 -11.87 9.69 0.62
CA ALA A 26 -12.98 8.84 1.04
C ALA A 26 -12.48 7.44 1.37
N TYR A 27 -11.69 6.83 0.50
CA TYR A 27 -11.06 5.54 0.75
C TYR A 27 -10.19 5.55 2.01
N CYS A 28 -9.30 6.52 2.18
CA CYS A 28 -8.51 6.65 3.40
C CYS A 28 -9.40 6.76 4.65
N LYS A 29 -10.54 7.46 4.59
CA LYS A 29 -11.48 7.57 5.71
C LYS A 29 -12.12 6.24 6.08
N GLU A 30 -12.42 5.37 5.11
CA GLU A 30 -12.95 4.02 5.33
C GLU A 30 -11.93 3.09 6.04
N GLN A 31 -10.65 3.41 5.97
CA GLN A 31 -9.58 2.68 6.66
C GLN A 31 -9.33 3.15 8.11
N ARG A 32 -10.16 4.08 8.64
CA ARG A 32 -9.97 4.65 9.98
C ARG A 32 -10.10 3.59 11.07
N GLY A 33 -9.11 3.53 11.95
CA GLY A 33 -9.09 2.58 13.07
C GLY A 33 -8.81 1.14 12.65
N LYS A 34 -8.56 0.90 11.36
CA LYS A 34 -8.12 -0.41 10.85
C LYS A 34 -6.60 -0.51 10.94
N ARG A 35 -6.14 -1.72 11.25
CA ARG A 35 -4.74 -2.11 11.36
C ARG A 35 -4.39 -3.07 10.22
N GLY A 36 -3.22 -2.93 9.62
CA GLY A 36 -2.79 -3.86 8.59
C GLY A 36 -1.52 -3.48 7.84
N VAL A 37 -1.21 -4.30 6.85
CA VAL A 37 -0.16 -4.08 5.85
C VAL A 37 -0.82 -3.62 4.56
N TYR A 38 -0.23 -2.63 3.90
CA TYR A 38 -0.70 -2.11 2.64
C TYR A 38 0.41 -2.12 1.60
N ALA A 39 0.02 -2.32 0.34
CA ALA A 39 0.89 -2.24 -0.82
C ALA A 39 0.30 -1.28 -1.84
N MET A 40 1.14 -0.45 -2.44
CA MET A 40 0.79 0.58 -3.40
C MET A 40 1.31 0.17 -4.78
N PHE A 41 0.46 0.22 -5.78
CA PHE A 41 0.76 -0.26 -7.14
C PHE A 41 0.49 0.81 -8.19
N ASP A 42 1.24 0.73 -9.27
CA ASP A 42 0.98 1.51 -10.47
C ASP A 42 -0.06 0.85 -11.39
N GLN A 43 -0.31 1.47 -12.55
CA GLN A 43 -1.22 0.96 -13.57
C GLN A 43 -0.82 -0.39 -14.20
N ASN A 44 0.46 -0.77 -14.08
CA ASN A 44 0.99 -2.04 -14.58
C ASN A 44 1.02 -3.10 -13.48
N PHE A 45 0.39 -2.85 -12.32
CA PHE A 45 0.48 -3.68 -11.12
C PHE A 45 1.92 -3.85 -10.61
N GLN A 46 2.84 -2.94 -10.93
CA GLN A 46 4.16 -2.90 -10.32
C GLN A 46 4.03 -2.38 -8.89
N CYS A 47 4.56 -3.14 -7.92
CA CYS A 47 4.58 -2.69 -6.53
C CYS A 47 5.57 -1.52 -6.38
N LEU A 48 5.06 -0.37 -5.95
CA LEU A 48 5.86 0.82 -5.69
C LEU A 48 6.35 0.82 -4.24
N TYR A 49 5.45 0.54 -3.29
CA TYR A 49 5.77 0.63 -1.87
C TYR A 49 4.90 -0.31 -1.05
N VAL A 50 5.50 -0.90 0.00
CA VAL A 50 4.81 -1.67 1.04
C VAL A 50 5.05 -1.00 2.39
N GLY A 51 4.00 -0.88 3.20
CA GLY A 51 4.09 -0.39 4.56
C GLY A 51 3.08 -1.04 5.48
N CYS A 52 3.19 -0.79 6.78
CA CYS A 52 2.22 -1.25 7.77
C CYS A 52 1.78 -0.14 8.74
N SER A 53 0.59 -0.27 9.32
CA SER A 53 0.16 0.63 10.38
C SER A 53 -0.90 0.06 11.32
N ILE A 54 -0.91 0.59 12.55
CA ILE A 54 -1.99 0.40 13.51
C ILE A 54 -3.21 1.30 13.21
N ASP A 55 -2.99 2.40 12.48
CA ASP A 55 -4.05 3.25 11.94
C ASP A 55 -3.77 3.52 10.47
N LEU A 56 -4.43 2.75 9.61
CA LEU A 56 -4.26 2.83 8.16
C LEU A 56 -4.69 4.18 7.60
N LYS A 57 -5.75 4.81 8.14
CA LYS A 57 -6.22 6.12 7.66
C LYS A 57 -5.15 7.19 7.75
N GLY A 58 -4.48 7.34 8.89
CA GLY A 58 -3.43 8.33 9.06
C GLY A 58 -2.23 8.06 8.14
N ARG A 59 -1.84 6.79 8.03
CA ARG A 59 -0.66 6.38 7.27
C ARG A 59 -0.83 6.48 5.76
N LEU A 60 -1.96 6.01 5.23
CA LEU A 60 -2.26 6.07 3.80
C LEU A 60 -2.36 7.52 3.32
N ASP A 61 -3.03 8.38 4.11
CA ASP A 61 -3.14 9.82 3.85
C ASP A 61 -1.74 10.47 3.79
N ASP A 62 -0.86 10.22 4.76
CA ASP A 62 0.51 10.76 4.73
C ASP A 62 1.34 10.28 3.52
N HIS A 63 1.30 8.98 3.23
CA HIS A 63 2.15 8.41 2.18
C HIS A 63 1.69 8.76 0.77
N LEU A 64 0.37 8.83 0.53
CA LEU A 64 -0.18 9.21 -0.78
C LEU A 64 0.03 10.69 -1.10
N TYR A 65 0.28 11.54 -0.11
CA TYR A 65 0.44 12.98 -0.34
C TYR A 65 1.87 13.53 -0.13
N CYS A 66 2.66 13.04 0.83
CA CYS A 66 3.85 13.80 1.26
C CYS A 66 5.16 12.99 1.41
N ASN A 67 5.10 11.73 1.82
CA ASN A 67 6.27 11.12 2.48
C ASN A 67 7.05 10.13 1.60
N LYS A 68 6.71 8.84 1.65
CA LYS A 68 7.48 7.74 1.04
C LYS A 68 7.39 7.64 -0.48
N LEU A 69 6.38 8.30 -1.06
CA LEU A 69 6.14 8.31 -2.49
C LEU A 69 6.55 9.64 -3.14
N LYS A 70 7.39 10.46 -2.50
CA LYS A 70 7.78 11.77 -3.05
C LYS A 70 8.36 11.62 -4.46
N GLY A 71 7.70 12.22 -5.45
CA GLY A 71 8.06 12.12 -6.87
C GLY A 71 7.37 10.98 -7.64
N HIS A 72 6.71 10.06 -6.93
CA HIS A 72 6.01 8.89 -7.48
C HIS A 72 4.52 8.86 -7.09
N GLN A 73 3.99 9.87 -6.38
CA GLN A 73 2.58 9.88 -5.96
C GLN A 73 1.63 9.79 -7.17
N GLY A 74 2.02 10.40 -8.29
CA GLY A 74 1.28 10.37 -9.54
C GLY A 74 1.13 8.97 -10.15
N GLU A 75 2.06 8.06 -9.82
CA GLU A 75 2.12 6.69 -10.37
C GLU A 75 1.16 5.73 -9.66
N VAL A 76 0.72 6.04 -8.42
CA VAL A 76 -0.16 5.14 -7.67
C VAL A 76 -1.56 5.12 -8.29
N LEU A 77 -2.02 3.91 -8.61
CA LEU A 77 -3.39 3.65 -9.07
C LEU A 77 -4.15 2.75 -8.10
N PHE A 78 -3.49 1.80 -7.45
CA PHE A 78 -4.14 0.85 -6.54
C PHE A 78 -3.46 0.78 -5.18
N VAL A 79 -4.26 0.54 -4.15
CA VAL A 79 -3.81 0.17 -2.81
C VAL A 79 -4.46 -1.15 -2.43
N GLY A 80 -3.66 -2.17 -2.20
CA GLY A 80 -4.10 -3.41 -1.56
C GLY A 80 -3.86 -3.34 -0.05
N VAL A 81 -4.79 -3.84 0.75
CA VAL A 81 -4.69 -3.90 2.22
C VAL A 81 -4.94 -5.31 2.72
N ARG A 82 -4.06 -5.79 3.60
CA ARG A 82 -4.22 -7.00 4.39
C ARG A 82 -4.41 -6.62 5.86
N TYR A 83 -5.53 -6.99 6.46
CA TYR A 83 -5.83 -6.72 7.86
C TYR A 83 -5.22 -7.80 8.75
N VAL A 84 -4.24 -7.43 9.57
CA VAL A 84 -3.47 -8.36 10.42
C VAL A 84 -3.00 -7.69 11.70
N GLU A 85 -2.84 -8.49 12.76
CA GLU A 85 -2.22 -8.06 14.02
C GLU A 85 -0.68 -8.03 13.94
N GLU A 86 -0.07 -9.02 13.29
CA GLU A 86 1.38 -9.19 13.17
C GLU A 86 1.96 -8.38 12.00
N LEU A 87 2.03 -7.06 12.18
CA LEU A 87 2.42 -6.12 11.11
C LEU A 87 3.82 -6.39 10.53
N ASP A 88 4.85 -6.51 11.36
CA ASP A 88 6.24 -6.54 10.90
C ASP A 88 6.58 -7.82 10.11
N VAL A 89 5.98 -8.95 10.50
CA VAL A 89 6.22 -10.24 9.84
C VAL A 89 5.61 -10.22 8.44
N ILE A 90 4.38 -9.74 8.33
CA ILE A 90 3.66 -9.67 7.06
C ILE A 90 4.24 -8.57 6.15
N GLU A 91 4.64 -7.41 6.69
CA GLU A 91 5.31 -6.34 5.92
C GLU A 91 6.59 -6.87 5.26
N ARG A 92 7.44 -7.58 6.02
CA ARG A 92 8.67 -8.19 5.48
C ARG A 92 8.39 -9.23 4.42
N LYS A 93 7.37 -10.07 4.63
CA LYS A 93 6.94 -11.07 3.64
C LYS A 93 6.56 -10.39 2.32
N TYR A 94 5.72 -9.36 2.37
CA TYR A 94 5.28 -8.65 1.17
C TYR A 94 6.41 -7.88 0.49
N ILE A 95 7.34 -7.29 1.24
CA ILE A 95 8.52 -6.66 0.63
C ILE A 95 9.33 -7.69 -0.16
N ARG A 96 9.51 -8.92 0.34
CA ARG A 96 10.24 -9.98 -0.38
C ARG A 96 9.47 -10.50 -1.60
N GLU A 97 8.16 -10.72 -1.45
CA GLU A 97 7.32 -11.31 -2.50
C GLU A 97 6.98 -10.33 -3.62
N LEU A 98 6.72 -9.07 -3.28
CA LEU A 98 6.29 -8.04 -4.24
C LEU A 98 7.44 -7.20 -4.78
N ASN A 99 8.63 -7.27 -4.16
CA ASN A 99 9.84 -6.55 -4.55
C ASN A 99 9.59 -5.05 -4.89
N PRO A 100 9.06 -4.26 -3.94
CA PRO A 100 8.63 -2.90 -4.20
C PRO A 100 9.79 -1.97 -4.58
N LYS A 101 9.57 -1.15 -5.61
CA LYS A 101 10.57 -0.22 -6.17
C LYS A 101 11.14 0.78 -5.16
N LEU A 102 10.34 1.22 -4.18
CA LEU A 102 10.65 2.37 -3.31
C LEU A 102 10.94 2.00 -1.86
N ASN A 103 10.84 0.73 -1.45
CA ASN A 103 11.29 0.31 -0.12
C ASN A 103 12.82 0.19 -0.10
N THR A 104 13.49 1.32 -0.16
CA THR A 104 14.92 1.42 0.16
C THR A 104 15.06 1.51 1.69
N PHE A 105 16.02 0.79 2.27
CA PHE A 105 16.54 0.91 3.65
C PHE A 105 16.02 0.01 4.78
N ARG A 106 14.93 -0.76 4.66
CA ARG A 106 14.45 -1.53 5.84
C ARG A 106 15.02 -2.95 5.96
N TYR A 107 15.34 -3.62 4.84
CA TYR A 107 15.74 -5.02 4.82
C TYR A 107 16.72 -5.31 3.69
N ASN A 108 17.96 -4.83 3.79
CA ASN A 108 19.05 -5.42 2.99
C ASN A 108 19.26 -6.86 3.52
N TYR A 109 18.92 -7.85 2.71
CA TYR A 109 19.32 -9.25 2.90
C TYR A 109 20.32 -9.60 1.80
#